data_AF-A0A8J7QKK6-F1
#
_entry.id   AF-A0A8J7QKK6-F1
#
_cell.length_a   1.000
_cell.length_b   1.000
_cell.length_c   1.000
_cell.angle_alpha   90.00
_cell.angle_beta   90.00
_cell.angle_gamma   90.00
#
_symmetry.space_group_name_H-M   'P 1'
#
loop_
_entity.id
_entity.type
_entity.pdbx_description
1 polymer ?
#
loop_
_entity_poly.entity_id
_entity_poly.type
_entity_poly.pdbx_seq_one_letter_code
_entity_poly.pdbx_strand_id
1 'polypeptide(L)'
;MYLKKIEIKGFKSFSDKVVISFDKGLNVITGPNGSGKCIVGEQKIFLFEEEIEVGRFFKKKYEEGRNVLLTTNEAEYLISSELPALPSLEERQSKLIFDKPLAIMRKKYNGIILEIIGENGSKIKVTPEHKVLSKRGWKNAKDLSIGERILSFGELKINWEKIYEIKTVKYLGEVYDIYLPQQHNYLIGKYGIVVHNSNLIDAVKFVLGENNAKLLRVDKMANLFSDSIREKETRIYGRIYLDNSDKRIPLDEKEVVISRYLDKNGESVYYVNRKRATKVTVQNLLSMAGLYVRGYNIVMQGEISRMSERTPEEIRKIIEESIGLASYDEKKAEAEEELKEAEVNLKIAMSKLEEVKNRLLQLEEEMNKKTAKKSLENIMQKLQAIMVKKEIEKKLNIKKEVEEQVKKITEEMEKIEEVYSIKKKQYDDIVSRYISEKRDNVLNEMVLKLREIDSKIAKS
;
A
#
# COMPACT_ATOMS: atom_id res chain seq x y z
N MET A 1 -13.15 -11.16 -16.15
CA MET A 1 -13.01 -11.78 -14.83
C MET A 1 -14.11 -12.77 -14.54
N TYR A 2 -13.77 -14.06 -14.52
CA TYR A 2 -14.58 -15.14 -13.94
C TYR A 2 -13.67 -16.31 -13.52
N LEU A 3 -14.16 -17.17 -12.62
CA LEU A 3 -13.47 -18.42 -12.28
C LEU A 3 -13.62 -19.38 -13.47
N LYS A 4 -12.53 -19.79 -14.11
CA LYS A 4 -12.53 -20.74 -15.25
C LYS A 4 -12.48 -22.18 -14.82
N LYS A 5 -11.71 -22.46 -13.76
CA LYS A 5 -11.42 -23.83 -13.34
C LYS A 5 -10.94 -23.85 -11.89
N ILE A 6 -11.28 -24.92 -11.19
CA ILE A 6 -10.71 -25.26 -9.89
C ILE A 6 -10.08 -26.65 -9.94
N GLU A 7 -8.90 -26.79 -9.38
CA GLU A 7 -8.22 -28.06 -9.17
C GLU A 7 -7.99 -28.26 -7.67
N ILE A 8 -8.44 -29.39 -7.14
CA ILE A 8 -8.35 -29.71 -5.72
C ILE A 8 -7.82 -31.13 -5.57
N LYS A 9 -7.01 -31.37 -4.55
CA LYS A 9 -6.54 -32.71 -4.21
C LYS A 9 -6.38 -32.86 -2.71
N GLY A 10 -6.81 -34.01 -2.18
CA GLY A 10 -6.63 -34.37 -0.79
C GLY A 10 -7.56 -33.65 0.18
N PHE A 11 -8.56 -32.91 -0.30
CA PHE A 11 -9.40 -32.02 0.51
C PHE A 11 -10.75 -32.67 0.82
N LYS A 12 -11.04 -32.96 2.10
CA LYS A 12 -12.30 -33.57 2.56
C LYS A 12 -12.67 -34.82 1.74
N SER A 13 -13.83 -34.83 1.09
CA SER A 13 -14.29 -35.93 0.23
C SER A 13 -13.52 -36.04 -1.10
N PHE A 14 -12.64 -35.09 -1.43
CA PHE A 14 -11.83 -35.10 -2.66
C PHE A 14 -10.43 -35.65 -2.37
N SER A 15 -10.35 -36.97 -2.13
CA SER A 15 -9.07 -37.67 -1.90
C SER A 15 -8.16 -37.58 -3.13
N ASP A 16 -8.68 -37.94 -4.30
CA ASP A 16 -7.98 -37.85 -5.58
C ASP A 16 -8.02 -36.44 -6.19
N LYS A 17 -7.20 -36.22 -7.22
CA LYS A 17 -7.19 -34.93 -7.94
C LYS A 17 -8.52 -34.76 -8.68
N VAL A 18 -9.27 -33.74 -8.29
CA VAL A 18 -10.51 -33.31 -8.95
C VAL A 18 -10.27 -32.02 -9.70
N VAL A 19 -10.79 -31.97 -10.92
CA VAL A 19 -10.74 -30.79 -11.79
C VAL A 19 -12.16 -30.46 -12.22
N ILE A 20 -12.61 -29.24 -11.91
CA ILE A 20 -13.93 -28.75 -12.29
C ILE A 20 -13.73 -27.47 -13.10
N SER A 21 -14.25 -27.46 -14.31
CA SER A 21 -14.29 -26.30 -15.18
C SER A 21 -15.59 -25.54 -15.00
N PHE A 22 -15.54 -24.24 -15.26
CA PHE A 22 -16.64 -23.29 -15.13
C PHE A 22 -16.70 -22.47 -16.42
N ASP A 23 -17.91 -22.19 -16.88
CA ASP A 23 -18.18 -21.37 -18.05
C ASP A 23 -18.44 -19.91 -17.67
N LYS A 24 -18.50 -19.02 -18.66
CA LYS A 24 -18.89 -17.62 -18.42
C LYS A 24 -20.38 -17.56 -18.11
N GLY A 25 -20.74 -16.91 -17.01
CA GLY A 25 -22.14 -16.76 -16.57
C GLY A 25 -22.39 -17.45 -15.23
N LEU A 26 -23.65 -17.85 -15.00
CA LEU A 26 -24.05 -18.54 -13.78
C LEU A 26 -23.63 -20.01 -13.86
N ASN A 27 -22.72 -20.42 -12.99
CA ASN A 27 -22.34 -21.82 -12.84
C ASN A 27 -23.03 -22.40 -11.62
N VAL A 28 -23.82 -23.45 -11.80
CA VAL A 28 -24.51 -24.16 -10.72
C VAL A 28 -23.81 -25.50 -10.50
N ILE A 29 -23.23 -25.69 -9.32
CA ILE A 29 -22.55 -26.95 -8.97
C ILE A 29 -23.29 -27.65 -7.85
N THR A 30 -24.02 -28.71 -8.19
CA THR A 30 -24.76 -29.55 -7.23
C THR A 30 -23.87 -30.68 -6.72
N GLY A 31 -23.88 -30.92 -5.41
CA GLY A 31 -23.18 -32.06 -4.80
C GLY A 31 -24.06 -33.31 -4.81
N PRO A 32 -23.53 -34.45 -4.31
CA PRO A 32 -24.31 -35.68 -4.10
C PRO A 32 -25.53 -35.49 -3.17
N ASN A 33 -25.54 -34.41 -2.39
CA ASN A 33 -26.69 -34.00 -1.57
C ASN A 33 -27.47 -32.83 -2.20
N GLY A 34 -27.74 -32.95 -3.50
CA GLY A 34 -28.75 -32.15 -4.19
C GLY A 34 -30.14 -32.66 -3.82
N SER A 35 -30.64 -32.32 -2.63
CA SER A 35 -32.05 -32.54 -2.33
C SER A 35 -32.89 -31.55 -3.12
N GLY A 36 -33.52 -32.06 -4.17
CA GLY A 36 -34.76 -31.51 -4.71
C GLY A 36 -34.86 -31.66 -6.20
N LYS A 37 -35.82 -32.50 -6.63
CA LYS A 37 -36.97 -32.15 -7.49
C LYS A 37 -37.58 -33.43 -8.09
N CYS A 38 -38.31 -34.16 -7.25
CA CYS A 38 -38.98 -35.40 -7.65
C CYS A 38 -40.44 -35.12 -8.03
N ILE A 39 -40.80 -35.40 -9.29
CA ILE A 39 -42.16 -35.41 -9.82
C ILE A 39 -42.54 -36.88 -10.10
N VAL A 40 -43.80 -37.27 -9.86
CA VAL A 40 -44.24 -38.64 -10.19
C VAL A 40 -44.30 -38.87 -11.70
N GLY A 41 -44.05 -40.09 -12.16
CA GLY A 41 -44.03 -40.42 -13.60
C GLY A 41 -45.29 -40.02 -14.37
N GLU A 42 -46.46 -40.14 -13.73
CA GLU A 42 -47.78 -39.80 -14.31
C GLU A 42 -48.06 -38.31 -14.43
N GLN A 43 -47.21 -37.46 -13.85
CA GLN A 43 -47.41 -36.02 -13.92
C GLN A 43 -47.26 -35.57 -15.37
N LYS A 44 -48.26 -34.83 -15.83
CA LYS A 44 -48.20 -34.18 -17.13
C LYS A 44 -47.36 -32.92 -17.05
N ILE A 45 -46.52 -32.75 -18.06
CA ILE A 45 -45.71 -31.56 -18.27
C ILE A 45 -46.07 -30.98 -19.64
N PHE A 46 -46.21 -29.66 -19.66
CA PHE A 46 -46.51 -28.89 -20.87
C PHE A 46 -45.24 -28.67 -21.67
N LEU A 47 -45.30 -28.96 -22.97
CA LEU A 47 -44.33 -28.55 -23.98
C LEU A 47 -44.92 -27.44 -24.85
N PHE A 48 -44.12 -26.87 -25.74
CA PHE A 48 -44.58 -25.83 -26.67
C PHE A 48 -45.75 -26.29 -27.58
N GLU A 49 -45.84 -27.58 -27.91
CA GLU A 49 -46.81 -28.12 -28.89
C GLU A 49 -47.74 -29.21 -28.33
N GLU A 50 -47.42 -29.79 -27.17
CA GLU A 50 -48.18 -30.91 -26.60
C GLU A 50 -47.98 -31.06 -25.07
N GLU A 51 -48.84 -31.84 -24.40
CA GLU A 51 -48.61 -32.31 -23.03
C GLU A 51 -48.04 -33.72 -23.05
N ILE A 52 -46.97 -33.96 -22.28
CA ILE A 52 -46.38 -35.29 -22.14
C ILE A 52 -46.38 -35.78 -20.70
N GLU A 53 -46.46 -37.08 -20.52
CA GLU A 53 -46.24 -37.76 -19.25
C GLU A 53 -44.76 -38.11 -19.11
N VAL A 54 -44.10 -37.61 -18.06
CA VAL A 54 -42.64 -37.71 -17.91
C VAL A 54 -42.15 -39.14 -17.90
N GLY A 55 -42.86 -40.03 -17.19
CA GLY A 55 -42.49 -41.43 -17.09
C GLY A 55 -42.60 -42.15 -18.45
N ARG A 56 -43.67 -41.91 -19.20
CA ARG A 56 -43.84 -42.48 -20.55
C ARG A 56 -42.81 -41.94 -21.52
N PHE A 57 -42.54 -40.64 -21.47
CA PHE A 57 -41.52 -40.00 -22.31
C PHE A 57 -40.13 -40.57 -22.02
N PHE A 58 -39.76 -40.68 -20.74
CA PHE A 58 -38.49 -41.27 -20.32
C PHE A 58 -38.38 -42.72 -20.80
N LYS A 59 -39.41 -43.54 -20.60
CA LYS A 59 -39.42 -44.95 -21.03
C LYS A 59 -39.29 -45.10 -22.55
N LYS A 60 -40.02 -44.29 -23.33
CA LYS A 60 -39.93 -44.29 -24.79
C LYS A 60 -38.52 -43.95 -25.26
N LYS A 61 -37.91 -42.89 -24.72
CA LYS A 61 -36.53 -42.49 -25.05
C LYS A 61 -35.49 -43.48 -24.53
N TYR A 62 -35.76 -44.16 -23.43
CA TYR A 62 -34.93 -45.26 -22.93
C TYR A 62 -34.91 -46.44 -23.91
N GLU A 63 -36.07 -46.84 -24.44
CA GLU A 63 -36.22 -47.96 -25.38
C GLU A 63 -35.67 -47.66 -26.79
N GLU A 64 -35.62 -46.39 -27.21
CA GLU A 64 -35.08 -45.97 -28.52
C GLU A 64 -33.54 -46.14 -28.65
N GLY A 65 -32.82 -46.39 -27.55
CA GLY A 65 -31.42 -46.86 -27.55
C GLY A 65 -30.33 -45.87 -28.02
N ARG A 66 -30.67 -44.67 -28.49
CA ARG A 66 -29.72 -43.65 -28.98
C ARG A 66 -29.24 -42.63 -27.92
N ASN A 67 -29.61 -42.83 -26.66
CA ASN A 67 -29.43 -41.85 -25.58
C ASN A 67 -28.34 -42.30 -24.59
N VAL A 68 -27.63 -41.34 -23.99
CA VAL A 68 -26.59 -41.64 -23.00
C VAL A 68 -27.26 -41.87 -21.66
N LEU A 69 -27.15 -43.12 -21.17
CA LEU A 69 -27.63 -43.51 -19.85
C LEU A 69 -26.46 -43.47 -18.86
N LEU A 70 -26.58 -42.64 -17.82
CA LEU A 70 -25.71 -42.74 -16.65
C LEU A 70 -26.50 -43.40 -15.52
N THR A 71 -26.08 -44.59 -15.10
CA THR A 71 -26.69 -45.29 -13.97
C THR A 71 -25.77 -45.16 -12.76
N THR A 72 -26.34 -44.69 -11.66
CA THR A 72 -25.71 -44.73 -10.33
C THR A 72 -26.44 -45.75 -9.45
N ASN A 73 -25.90 -46.07 -8.28
CA ASN A 73 -26.56 -46.96 -7.32
C ASN A 73 -27.93 -46.43 -6.84
N GLU A 74 -28.21 -45.14 -7.04
CA GLU A 74 -29.41 -44.49 -6.52
C GLU A 74 -30.38 -43.94 -7.59
N ALA A 75 -29.91 -43.67 -8.80
CA ALA A 75 -30.68 -43.03 -9.85
C ALA A 75 -30.11 -43.29 -11.26
N GLU A 76 -30.97 -43.17 -12.25
CA GLU A 76 -30.64 -43.24 -13.67
C GLU A 76 -30.84 -41.88 -14.33
N TYR A 77 -29.96 -41.51 -15.25
CA TYR A 77 -30.04 -40.26 -15.98
C TYR A 77 -30.14 -40.53 -17.48
N LEU A 78 -31.15 -39.96 -18.10
CA LEU A 78 -31.34 -39.93 -19.55
C LEU A 78 -30.85 -38.60 -20.09
N ILE A 79 -29.75 -38.62 -20.82
CA ILE A 79 -29.19 -37.45 -21.51
C ILE A 79 -29.43 -37.63 -23.01
N SER A 80 -30.12 -36.68 -23.63
CA SER A 80 -30.46 -36.72 -25.05
C SER A 80 -30.45 -35.32 -25.66
N SER A 81 -29.95 -35.20 -26.89
CA SER A 81 -30.05 -33.98 -27.69
C SER A 81 -31.47 -33.74 -28.23
N GLU A 82 -32.33 -34.77 -28.18
CA GLU A 82 -33.71 -34.75 -28.66
C GLU A 82 -34.73 -34.43 -27.54
N LEU A 83 -34.27 -33.92 -26.40
CA LEU A 83 -35.19 -33.53 -25.33
C LEU A 83 -36.04 -32.30 -25.74
N PRO A 84 -37.36 -32.34 -25.49
CA PRO A 84 -38.27 -31.28 -25.91
C PRO A 84 -38.14 -30.03 -25.03
N ALA A 85 -38.38 -28.85 -25.61
CA ALA A 85 -38.31 -27.59 -24.89
C ALA A 85 -39.47 -27.41 -23.90
N LEU A 86 -39.13 -26.94 -22.70
CA LEU A 86 -40.04 -26.78 -21.57
C LEU A 86 -40.29 -25.30 -21.26
N PRO A 87 -41.54 -24.93 -20.91
CA PRO A 87 -41.88 -23.59 -20.44
C PRO A 87 -41.20 -23.27 -19.11
N SER A 88 -40.74 -22.03 -18.98
CA SER A 88 -40.05 -21.52 -17.81
C SER A 88 -40.21 -20.01 -17.67
N LEU A 89 -39.92 -19.49 -16.47
CA LEU A 89 -40.25 -18.13 -16.07
C LEU A 89 -38.99 -17.24 -15.97
N GLU A 90 -39.00 -16.12 -16.70
CA GLU A 90 -38.04 -15.02 -16.54
C GLU A 90 -38.49 -14.09 -15.41
N GLU A 91 -37.93 -14.25 -14.21
CA GLU A 91 -38.40 -13.55 -12.99
C GLU A 91 -38.30 -12.01 -13.06
N ARG A 92 -37.39 -11.44 -13.87
CA ARG A 92 -37.25 -9.97 -13.99
C ARG A 92 -38.39 -9.30 -14.75
N GLN A 93 -39.00 -10.01 -15.70
CA GLN A 93 -40.08 -9.50 -16.56
C GLN A 93 -41.40 -10.25 -16.38
N SER A 94 -41.42 -11.30 -15.54
CA SER A 94 -42.54 -12.25 -15.42
C SER A 94 -42.98 -12.82 -16.77
N LYS A 95 -42.00 -13.14 -17.63
CA LYS A 95 -42.23 -13.59 -19.01
C LYS A 95 -41.99 -15.08 -19.15
N LEU A 96 -42.85 -15.75 -19.91
CA LEU A 96 -42.70 -17.17 -20.24
C LEU A 96 -41.66 -17.33 -21.37
N ILE A 97 -40.69 -18.22 -21.17
CA ILE A 97 -39.63 -18.58 -22.12
C ILE A 97 -39.51 -20.11 -22.20
N PHE A 98 -39.04 -20.66 -23.32
CA PHE A 98 -38.97 -22.12 -23.55
C PHE A 98 -37.53 -22.59 -23.72
N ASP A 99 -37.07 -23.51 -22.89
CA ASP A 99 -35.70 -24.04 -22.91
C ASP A 99 -35.64 -25.56 -22.93
N LYS A 100 -34.64 -26.13 -23.61
CA LYS A 100 -34.46 -27.59 -23.74
C LYS A 100 -33.72 -28.16 -22.53
N PRO A 101 -34.23 -29.22 -21.87
CA PRO A 101 -33.53 -29.84 -20.77
C PRO A 101 -32.28 -30.60 -21.25
N LEU A 102 -31.27 -30.66 -20.40
CA LEU A 102 -30.04 -31.42 -20.59
C LEU A 102 -30.21 -32.88 -20.22
N ALA A 103 -30.99 -33.16 -19.17
CA ALA A 103 -31.14 -34.52 -18.67
C ALA A 103 -32.49 -34.72 -17.97
N ILE A 104 -32.96 -35.96 -17.93
CA ILE A 104 -34.04 -36.40 -17.04
C ILE A 104 -33.45 -37.45 -16.08
N MET A 105 -33.61 -37.28 -14.78
CA MET A 105 -33.23 -38.26 -13.78
C MET A 105 -34.45 -39.10 -13.40
N ARG A 106 -34.25 -40.39 -13.13
CA ARG A 106 -35.24 -41.35 -12.62
C ARG A 106 -34.71 -42.00 -11.34
N LYS A 107 -35.51 -42.05 -10.29
CA LYS A 107 -35.18 -42.69 -9.00
C LYS A 107 -36.36 -43.47 -8.45
N LYS A 108 -36.11 -44.61 -7.81
CA LYS A 108 -37.13 -45.34 -7.04
C LYS A 108 -37.44 -44.58 -5.75
N TYR A 109 -38.71 -44.33 -5.49
CA TYR A 109 -39.18 -43.61 -4.32
C TYR A 109 -40.25 -44.43 -3.59
N ASN A 110 -40.05 -44.57 -2.29
CA ASN A 110 -41.01 -45.15 -1.35
C ASN A 110 -41.26 -44.11 -0.26
N GLY A 111 -42.46 -43.55 -0.21
CA GLY A 111 -42.77 -42.50 0.73
C GLY A 111 -44.15 -41.92 0.50
N ILE A 112 -44.23 -40.61 0.68
CA ILE A 112 -45.47 -39.85 0.58
C ILE A 112 -45.31 -38.84 -0.56
N ILE A 113 -46.37 -38.64 -1.32
CA ILE A 113 -46.50 -37.54 -2.28
C ILE A 113 -47.67 -36.64 -1.87
N LEU A 114 -47.56 -35.37 -2.22
CA LEU A 114 -48.59 -34.38 -2.06
C LEU A 114 -49.23 -34.13 -3.43
N GLU A 115 -50.54 -34.28 -3.51
CA GLU A 115 -51.36 -33.88 -4.64
C GLU A 115 -52.01 -32.53 -4.30
N ILE A 116 -51.49 -31.46 -4.90
CA ILE A 116 -51.99 -30.10 -4.70
C ILE A 116 -52.95 -29.78 -5.83
N ILE A 117 -54.15 -29.32 -5.48
CA ILE A 117 -55.24 -29.02 -6.40
C ILE A 117 -55.58 -27.53 -6.28
N GLY A 118 -55.56 -26.81 -7.40
CA GLY A 118 -55.96 -25.41 -7.47
C GLY A 118 -57.46 -25.22 -7.75
N GLU A 119 -57.98 -24.03 -7.43
CA GLU A 119 -59.40 -23.68 -7.60
C GLU A 119 -59.89 -23.74 -9.07
N ASN A 120 -59.01 -23.58 -10.05
CA ASN A 120 -59.31 -23.68 -11.49
C ASN A 120 -59.06 -25.10 -12.04
N GLY A 121 -58.82 -26.08 -11.17
CA GLY A 121 -58.68 -27.49 -11.52
C GLY A 121 -57.25 -27.92 -11.89
N SER A 122 -56.22 -27.07 -11.72
CA SER A 122 -54.84 -27.50 -11.89
C SER A 122 -54.46 -28.53 -10.81
N LYS A 123 -53.65 -29.52 -11.20
CA LYS A 123 -53.20 -30.59 -10.31
C LYS A 123 -51.72 -30.83 -10.45
N ILE A 124 -51.01 -30.83 -9.32
CA ILE A 124 -49.59 -31.15 -9.27
C ILE A 124 -49.32 -32.19 -8.19
N LYS A 125 -48.70 -33.30 -8.60
CA LYS A 125 -48.30 -34.40 -7.72
C LYS A 125 -46.78 -34.37 -7.52
N VAL A 126 -46.36 -34.06 -6.30
CA VAL A 126 -44.94 -33.81 -5.97
C VAL A 126 -44.56 -34.40 -4.62
N THR A 127 -43.27 -34.65 -4.40
CA THR A 127 -42.79 -35.04 -3.07
C THR A 127 -42.90 -33.88 -2.06
N PRO A 128 -43.04 -34.14 -0.75
CA PRO A 128 -43.12 -33.12 0.31
C PRO A 128 -42.03 -32.04 0.28
N GLU A 129 -40.80 -32.41 -0.10
CA GLU A 129 -39.66 -31.50 -0.19
C GLU A 129 -39.58 -30.71 -1.51
N HIS A 130 -40.53 -30.91 -2.42
CA HIS A 130 -40.53 -30.22 -3.72
C HIS A 130 -40.88 -28.75 -3.52
N LYS A 131 -40.09 -27.82 -4.07
CA LYS A 131 -40.35 -26.38 -3.92
C LYS A 131 -41.35 -25.88 -4.95
N VAL A 132 -42.41 -25.23 -4.47
CA VAL A 132 -43.44 -24.58 -5.26
C VAL A 132 -43.35 -23.07 -5.08
N LEU A 133 -43.55 -22.31 -6.16
CA LEU A 133 -43.51 -20.85 -6.11
C LEU A 133 -44.85 -20.34 -5.58
N SER A 134 -44.83 -19.73 -4.40
CA SER A 134 -45.97 -18.97 -3.86
C SER A 134 -45.78 -17.47 -4.05
N LYS A 135 -46.84 -16.67 -3.88
CA LYS A 135 -46.73 -15.19 -3.86
C LYS A 135 -45.75 -14.64 -2.82
N ARG A 136 -45.44 -15.40 -1.76
CA ARG A 136 -44.49 -15.03 -0.70
C ARG A 136 -43.09 -15.59 -0.95
N GLY A 137 -42.85 -16.13 -2.14
CA GLY A 137 -41.61 -16.79 -2.52
C GLY A 137 -41.71 -18.33 -2.49
N TRP A 138 -40.56 -18.97 -2.61
CA TRP A 138 -40.44 -20.42 -2.70
C TRP A 138 -40.68 -21.10 -1.36
N LYS A 139 -41.55 -22.10 -1.34
CA LYS A 139 -41.84 -22.95 -0.18
C LYS A 139 -41.76 -24.42 -0.57
N ASN A 140 -41.42 -25.30 0.36
CA ASN A 140 -41.58 -26.74 0.10
C ASN A 140 -43.08 -27.07 0.04
N ALA A 141 -43.45 -28.10 -0.71
CA ALA A 141 -44.83 -28.51 -0.89
C ALA A 141 -45.51 -28.85 0.45
N LYS A 142 -44.74 -29.42 1.39
CA LYS A 142 -45.21 -29.70 2.76
C LYS A 142 -45.50 -28.44 3.60
N ASP A 143 -44.92 -27.30 3.24
CA ASP A 143 -45.04 -26.02 3.96
C ASP A 143 -46.14 -25.12 3.34
N LEU A 144 -46.83 -25.61 2.30
CA LEU A 144 -47.96 -24.92 1.68
C LEU A 144 -49.22 -25.09 2.53
N SER A 145 -50.10 -24.10 2.47
CA SER A 145 -51.39 -24.12 3.15
C SER A 145 -52.52 -23.87 2.16
N ILE A 146 -53.70 -24.45 2.44
CA ILE A 146 -54.92 -24.16 1.68
C ILE A 146 -55.17 -22.66 1.69
N GLY A 147 -55.48 -22.11 0.53
CA GLY A 147 -55.68 -20.68 0.32
C GLY A 147 -54.44 -19.86 -0.04
N GLU A 148 -53.23 -20.44 0.02
CA GLU A 148 -52.05 -19.80 -0.58
C GLU A 148 -52.15 -19.80 -2.11
N ARG A 149 -51.58 -18.76 -2.75
CA ARG A 149 -51.54 -18.67 -4.21
C ARG A 149 -50.20 -19.17 -4.74
N ILE A 150 -50.26 -20.16 -5.62
CA ILE A 150 -49.11 -20.76 -6.28
C ILE A 150 -49.13 -20.47 -7.77
N LEU A 151 -47.95 -20.51 -8.37
CA LEU A 151 -47.82 -20.39 -9.81
C LEU A 151 -48.46 -21.61 -10.49
N SER A 152 -49.33 -21.34 -11.45
CA SER A 152 -50.00 -22.35 -12.28
C SER A 152 -49.89 -21.93 -13.75
N PHE A 153 -49.80 -22.93 -14.62
CA PHE A 153 -49.74 -22.76 -16.07
C PHE A 153 -51.02 -23.33 -16.68
N GLY A 154 -51.76 -22.50 -17.43
CA GLY A 154 -52.87 -22.93 -18.28
C GLY A 154 -52.80 -22.20 -19.61
N GLU A 155 -53.20 -22.82 -20.72
CA GLU A 155 -53.17 -22.27 -22.10
C GLU A 155 -52.04 -21.25 -22.37
N LEU A 156 -50.80 -21.58 -21.94
CA LEU A 156 -49.59 -20.75 -22.11
C LEU A 156 -49.62 -19.37 -21.42
N LYS A 157 -50.52 -19.15 -20.46
CA LYS A 157 -50.60 -17.96 -19.59
C LYS A 157 -50.15 -18.29 -18.16
N ILE A 158 -49.35 -17.39 -17.59
CA ILE A 158 -48.92 -17.45 -16.20
C ILE A 158 -50.06 -16.97 -15.31
N ASN A 159 -50.53 -17.84 -14.40
CA ASN A 159 -51.59 -17.51 -13.46
C ASN A 159 -51.16 -17.78 -12.01
N TRP A 160 -51.64 -16.95 -11.09
CA TRP A 160 -51.49 -17.18 -9.64
C TRP A 160 -52.77 -17.82 -9.11
N GLU A 161 -52.77 -19.14 -9.03
CA GLU A 161 -53.92 -19.93 -8.65
C GLU A 161 -53.92 -20.21 -7.15
N LYS A 162 -55.09 -20.12 -6.53
CA LYS A 162 -55.26 -20.39 -5.11
C LYS A 162 -55.40 -21.90 -4.88
N ILE A 163 -54.67 -22.42 -3.90
CA ILE A 163 -54.75 -23.82 -3.51
C ILE A 163 -56.13 -24.08 -2.89
N TYR A 164 -56.87 -24.98 -3.52
CA TYR A 164 -58.16 -25.48 -3.03
C TYR A 164 -57.97 -26.64 -2.05
N GLU A 165 -57.10 -27.59 -2.40
CA GLU A 165 -56.92 -28.82 -1.64
C GLU A 165 -55.48 -29.34 -1.72
N ILE A 166 -54.99 -29.97 -0.64
CA ILE A 166 -53.71 -30.69 -0.63
C ILE A 166 -53.98 -32.09 -0.06
N LYS A 167 -53.78 -33.14 -0.87
CA LYS A 167 -53.94 -34.53 -0.46
C LYS A 167 -52.59 -35.18 -0.25
N THR A 168 -52.51 -36.01 0.77
CA THR A 168 -51.30 -36.77 1.13
C THR A 168 -51.52 -38.24 0.78
N VAL A 169 -50.73 -38.78 -0.14
CA VAL A 169 -50.91 -40.14 -0.66
C VAL A 169 -49.61 -40.94 -0.48
N LYS A 170 -49.71 -42.17 0.02
CA LYS A 170 -48.57 -43.10 0.02
C LYS A 170 -48.24 -43.51 -1.41
N TYR A 171 -46.98 -43.41 -1.77
CA TYR A 171 -46.52 -43.69 -3.13
C TYR A 171 -45.31 -44.61 -3.10
N LEU A 172 -45.40 -45.66 -3.90
CA LEU A 172 -44.31 -46.58 -4.20
C LEU A 172 -44.18 -46.63 -5.72
N GLY A 173 -43.10 -46.06 -6.25
CA GLY A 173 -42.92 -45.96 -7.69
C GLY A 173 -41.67 -45.18 -8.07
N GLU A 174 -41.65 -44.72 -9.31
CA GLU A 174 -40.53 -43.94 -9.85
C GLU A 174 -40.85 -42.46 -9.82
N VAL A 175 -39.89 -41.67 -9.36
CA VAL A 175 -39.92 -40.23 -9.43
C VAL A 175 -38.86 -39.73 -10.38
N TYR A 176 -39.16 -38.61 -11.01
CA TYR A 176 -38.40 -38.04 -12.10
C TYR A 176 -38.00 -36.62 -11.77
N ASP A 177 -36.81 -36.22 -12.19
CA ASP A 177 -36.32 -34.84 -12.13
C ASP A 177 -35.87 -34.40 -13.52
N ILE A 178 -36.08 -33.14 -13.87
CA ILE A 178 -35.73 -32.61 -15.19
C ILE A 178 -34.73 -31.47 -15.04
N TYR A 179 -33.58 -31.64 -15.69
CA TYR A 179 -32.43 -30.77 -15.60
C TYR A 179 -32.38 -29.83 -16.82
N LEU A 180 -32.40 -28.51 -16.63
CA LEU A 180 -32.36 -27.49 -17.70
C LEU A 180 -31.01 -26.73 -17.72
N PRO A 181 -30.31 -26.60 -18.88
CA PRO A 181 -28.93 -26.08 -19.02
C PRO A 181 -28.74 -24.61 -18.71
N GLN A 182 -29.77 -23.79 -18.91
CA GLN A 182 -29.69 -22.33 -18.83
C GLN A 182 -30.64 -21.74 -17.79
N GLN A 183 -31.45 -22.60 -17.17
CA GLN A 183 -32.41 -22.24 -16.16
C GLN A 183 -32.40 -23.32 -15.10
N HIS A 184 -32.24 -22.90 -13.87
CA HIS A 184 -32.84 -23.64 -12.78
C HIS A 184 -33.78 -22.65 -12.11
N ASN A 185 -34.80 -23.13 -11.40
CA ASN A 185 -35.20 -22.35 -10.24
C ASN A 185 -33.95 -22.23 -9.38
N TYR A 186 -33.18 -21.13 -9.53
CA TYR A 186 -32.19 -20.48 -8.67
C TYR A 186 -31.56 -19.25 -9.40
N LEU A 187 -31.68 -18.05 -8.80
CA LEU A 187 -30.98 -16.80 -9.15
C LEU A 187 -29.68 -16.62 -8.33
N ILE A 188 -28.64 -16.00 -8.90
CA ILE A 188 -27.74 -14.97 -8.29
C ILE A 188 -26.88 -14.31 -9.39
N GLY A 189 -26.47 -13.06 -9.15
CA GLY A 189 -26.04 -12.05 -10.13
C GLY A 189 -24.68 -12.22 -10.83
N LYS A 190 -24.33 -11.15 -11.57
CA LYS A 190 -23.32 -11.04 -12.66
C LYS A 190 -21.88 -11.49 -12.33
N TYR A 191 -21.55 -11.82 -11.08
CA TYR A 191 -20.21 -12.28 -10.64
C TYR A 191 -20.24 -13.32 -9.50
N GLY A 192 -21.35 -14.04 -9.30
CA GLY A 192 -21.49 -15.01 -8.21
C GLY A 192 -21.32 -16.46 -8.63
N ILE A 193 -20.75 -17.29 -7.74
CA ILE A 193 -20.74 -18.75 -7.86
C ILE A 193 -21.78 -19.29 -6.88
N VAL A 194 -22.79 -20.03 -7.39
CA VAL A 194 -23.80 -20.70 -6.56
C VAL A 194 -23.51 -22.20 -6.59
N VAL A 195 -23.13 -22.72 -5.44
CA VAL A 195 -22.75 -24.13 -5.30
C VAL A 195 -23.63 -24.73 -4.22
N HIS A 196 -24.20 -25.90 -4.48
CA HIS A 196 -24.90 -26.73 -3.51
C HIS A 196 -24.01 -27.86 -2.95
N ASN A 197 -22.85 -28.12 -3.57
CA ASN A 197 -21.80 -28.94 -2.98
C ASN A 197 -21.03 -28.17 -1.91
N SER A 198 -21.44 -28.38 -0.66
CA SER A 198 -20.76 -27.91 0.54
C SER A 198 -19.22 -28.01 0.48
N ASN A 199 -18.68 -29.18 0.15
CA ASN A 199 -17.25 -29.41 0.18
C ASN A 199 -16.51 -28.65 -0.92
N LEU A 200 -17.13 -28.43 -2.08
CA LEU A 200 -16.53 -27.63 -3.14
C LEU A 200 -16.44 -26.15 -2.76
N ILE A 201 -17.45 -25.61 -2.08
CA ILE A 201 -17.40 -24.21 -1.63
C ILE A 201 -16.35 -24.03 -0.56
N ASP A 202 -16.24 -24.98 0.35
CA ASP A 202 -15.18 -24.97 1.36
C ASP A 202 -13.81 -24.98 0.67
N ALA A 203 -13.67 -25.73 -0.43
CA ALA A 203 -12.44 -25.73 -1.22
C ALA A 203 -12.20 -24.39 -1.95
N VAL A 204 -13.23 -23.76 -2.53
CA VAL A 204 -13.13 -22.40 -3.11
C VAL A 204 -12.71 -21.39 -2.04
N LYS A 205 -13.39 -21.36 -0.89
CA LYS A 205 -13.05 -20.49 0.26
C LYS A 205 -11.65 -20.74 0.79
N PHE A 206 -11.23 -22.00 0.83
CA PHE A 206 -9.87 -22.39 1.18
C PHE A 206 -8.87 -21.75 0.23
N VAL A 207 -9.04 -21.87 -1.09
CA VAL A 207 -8.11 -21.26 -2.06
C VAL A 207 -8.14 -19.73 -2.02
N LEU A 208 -9.30 -19.12 -1.79
CA LEU A 208 -9.44 -17.68 -1.64
C LEU A 208 -8.79 -17.13 -0.35
N GLY A 209 -8.41 -18.00 0.60
CA GLY A 209 -7.63 -17.63 1.78
C GLY A 209 -8.40 -17.63 3.11
N GLU A 210 -9.52 -18.35 3.21
CA GLU A 210 -10.20 -18.54 4.50
C GLU A 210 -9.34 -19.38 5.46
N ASN A 211 -9.08 -18.85 6.65
CA ASN A 211 -8.26 -19.52 7.68
C ASN A 211 -9.08 -19.98 8.88
N ASN A 212 -10.34 -19.55 8.99
CA ASN A 212 -11.20 -19.97 10.07
C ASN A 212 -11.74 -21.38 9.77
N ALA A 213 -11.20 -22.36 10.48
CA ALA A 213 -11.60 -23.77 10.40
C ALA A 213 -13.13 -23.95 10.51
N LYS A 214 -13.79 -23.22 11.43
CA LYS A 214 -15.25 -23.30 11.64
C LYS A 214 -16.03 -22.86 10.41
N LEU A 215 -15.55 -21.86 9.67
CA LEU A 215 -16.20 -21.39 8.43
C LEU A 215 -16.02 -22.38 7.27
N LEU A 216 -14.99 -23.22 7.35
CA LEU A 216 -14.78 -24.37 6.48
C LEU A 216 -15.41 -25.65 7.05
N ARG A 217 -16.21 -25.56 8.12
CA ARG A 217 -16.90 -26.67 8.79
C ARG A 217 -15.97 -27.81 9.21
N VAL A 218 -14.86 -27.43 9.83
CA VAL A 218 -13.92 -28.34 10.49
C VAL A 218 -13.45 -27.70 11.79
N ASP A 219 -13.06 -28.50 12.77
CA ASP A 219 -12.60 -27.96 14.07
C ASP A 219 -11.19 -27.36 13.98
N LYS A 220 -10.31 -27.99 13.18
CA LYS A 220 -8.94 -27.56 12.92
C LYS A 220 -8.66 -27.60 11.42
N MET A 221 -7.77 -26.73 10.93
CA MET A 221 -7.38 -26.70 9.51
C MET A 221 -6.77 -28.04 9.06
N ALA A 222 -6.02 -28.72 9.92
CA ALA A 222 -5.47 -30.05 9.64
C ALA A 222 -6.56 -31.10 9.33
N ASN A 223 -7.80 -30.91 9.81
CA ASN A 223 -8.92 -31.81 9.54
C ASN A 223 -9.55 -31.57 8.16
N LEU A 224 -8.97 -30.71 7.32
CA LEU A 224 -9.33 -30.58 5.90
C LEU A 224 -8.75 -31.72 5.05
N PHE A 225 -7.78 -32.47 5.57
CA PHE A 225 -7.24 -33.64 4.89
C PHE A 225 -8.35 -34.69 4.71
N SER A 226 -8.37 -35.32 3.54
CA SER A 226 -9.25 -36.44 3.28
C SER A 226 -8.89 -37.64 4.14
N ASP A 227 -9.89 -38.34 4.68
CA ASP A 227 -9.66 -39.60 5.43
C ASP A 227 -9.09 -40.71 4.53
N SER A 228 -9.24 -40.59 3.21
CA SER A 228 -8.75 -41.55 2.22
C SER A 228 -7.46 -41.10 1.51
N ILE A 229 -6.74 -40.12 2.08
CA ILE A 229 -5.43 -39.71 1.55
C ILE A 229 -4.41 -40.84 1.66
N ARG A 230 -3.61 -41.04 0.60
CA ARG A 230 -2.50 -42.00 0.64
C ARG A 230 -1.45 -41.52 1.66
N GLU A 231 -0.91 -42.40 2.50
CA GLU A 231 0.06 -42.03 3.56
C GLU A 231 1.26 -41.20 3.08
N LYS A 232 1.66 -41.35 1.80
CA LYS A 232 2.75 -40.60 1.15
C LYS A 232 2.42 -39.12 0.89
N GLU A 233 1.17 -38.70 0.94
CA GLU A 233 0.78 -37.30 0.72
C GLU A 233 0.90 -36.48 2.01
N THR A 234 1.85 -35.54 2.00
CA THR A 234 2.14 -34.65 3.13
C THR A 234 1.40 -33.32 3.06
N ARG A 235 0.78 -33.00 1.91
CA ARG A 235 0.10 -31.74 1.65
C ARG A 235 -1.16 -31.92 0.84
N ILE A 236 -2.18 -31.14 1.16
CA ILE A 236 -3.36 -30.93 0.31
C ILE A 236 -3.19 -29.63 -0.47
N TYR A 237 -3.88 -29.51 -1.60
CA TYR A 237 -3.89 -28.24 -2.33
C TYR A 237 -5.21 -27.97 -3.01
N GLY A 238 -5.45 -26.67 -3.19
CA GLY A 238 -6.45 -26.16 -4.10
C GLY A 238 -5.84 -25.09 -4.99
N ARG A 239 -6.31 -25.02 -6.23
CA ARG A 239 -5.86 -24.05 -7.22
C ARG A 239 -7.05 -23.55 -8.01
N ILE A 240 -7.18 -22.24 -8.15
CA ILE A 240 -8.18 -21.58 -8.98
C ILE A 240 -7.49 -20.91 -10.18
N TYR A 241 -8.16 -20.98 -11.32
CA TYR A 241 -7.75 -20.35 -12.57
C TYR A 241 -8.78 -19.27 -12.89
N LEU A 242 -8.34 -18.01 -12.93
CA LEU A 242 -9.17 -16.84 -13.15
C LEU A 242 -8.90 -16.27 -14.54
N ASP A 243 -9.96 -15.96 -15.28
CA ASP A 243 -9.85 -15.18 -16.52
C ASP A 243 -9.56 -13.72 -16.21
N ASN A 244 -8.39 -13.21 -16.56
CA ASN A 244 -8.00 -11.81 -16.37
C ASN A 244 -8.01 -11.00 -17.69
N SER A 245 -8.86 -11.40 -18.66
CA SER A 245 -8.98 -10.72 -19.95
C SER A 245 -9.41 -9.25 -19.82
N ASP A 246 -10.09 -8.89 -18.73
CA ASP A 246 -10.51 -7.52 -18.39
C ASP A 246 -9.51 -6.76 -17.50
N LYS A 247 -8.33 -7.34 -17.23
CA LYS A 247 -7.22 -6.72 -16.47
C LYS A 247 -7.61 -6.13 -15.11
N ARG A 248 -8.62 -6.70 -14.43
CA ARG A 248 -8.98 -6.29 -13.06
C ARG A 248 -7.87 -6.61 -12.06
N ILE A 249 -7.18 -7.73 -12.27
CA ILE A 249 -5.96 -8.04 -11.54
C ILE A 249 -4.81 -7.36 -12.30
N PRO A 250 -3.94 -6.58 -11.64
CA PRO A 250 -2.84 -5.85 -12.26
C PRO A 250 -1.67 -6.78 -12.62
N LEU A 251 -1.96 -7.79 -13.43
CA LEU A 251 -1.00 -8.74 -14.00
C LEU A 251 -1.22 -8.79 -15.52
N ASP A 252 -0.13 -8.88 -16.28
CA ASP A 252 -0.18 -8.90 -17.75
C ASP A 252 -0.78 -10.18 -18.34
N GLU A 253 -0.82 -11.24 -17.53
CA GLU A 253 -1.33 -12.54 -17.93
C GLU A 253 -2.85 -12.52 -18.06
N LYS A 254 -3.37 -13.08 -19.16
CA LYS A 254 -4.81 -13.25 -19.41
C LYS A 254 -5.47 -14.30 -18.52
N GLU A 255 -4.67 -15.14 -17.88
CA GLU A 255 -5.14 -16.13 -16.91
C GLU A 255 -4.28 -16.02 -15.65
N VAL A 256 -4.92 -15.87 -14.50
CA VAL A 256 -4.24 -15.76 -13.21
C VAL A 256 -4.53 -17.02 -12.40
N VAL A 257 -3.46 -17.67 -11.93
CA VAL A 257 -3.53 -18.93 -11.20
C VAL A 257 -3.16 -18.70 -9.75
N ILE A 258 -4.12 -18.87 -8.85
CA ILE A 258 -3.90 -18.78 -7.40
C ILE A 258 -3.92 -20.19 -6.83
N SER A 259 -2.87 -20.56 -6.11
CA SER A 259 -2.75 -21.87 -5.45
C SER A 259 -2.53 -21.70 -3.96
N ARG A 260 -3.16 -22.58 -3.18
CA ARG A 260 -2.91 -22.71 -1.74
C ARG A 260 -2.60 -24.17 -1.42
N TYR A 261 -1.50 -24.37 -0.70
CA TYR A 261 -1.11 -25.66 -0.12
C TYR A 261 -1.28 -25.59 1.39
N LEU A 262 -1.69 -26.70 1.99
CA LEU A 262 -1.78 -26.86 3.44
C LEU A 262 -1.06 -28.16 3.82
N ASP A 263 -0.21 -28.10 4.83
CA ASP A 263 0.44 -29.28 5.39
C ASP A 263 -0.30 -29.85 6.61
N LYS A 264 0.17 -30.99 7.12
CA LYS A 264 -0.43 -31.66 8.29
C LYS A 264 -0.29 -30.85 9.58
N ASN A 265 0.63 -29.89 9.64
CA ASN A 265 0.83 -29.00 10.78
C ASN A 265 -0.15 -27.82 10.76
N GLY A 266 -0.87 -27.63 9.64
CA GLY A 266 -1.81 -26.53 9.45
C GLY A 266 -1.19 -25.29 8.84
N GLU A 267 0.07 -25.34 8.39
CA GLU A 267 0.75 -24.23 7.74
C GLU A 267 0.29 -24.10 6.28
N SER A 268 -0.07 -22.87 5.90
CA SER A 268 -0.53 -22.57 4.54
C SER A 268 0.55 -21.86 3.73
N VAL A 269 0.78 -22.31 2.50
CA VAL A 269 1.67 -21.64 1.55
C VAL A 269 0.89 -21.26 0.29
N TYR A 270 1.04 -20.01 -0.13
CA TYR A 270 0.32 -19.42 -1.25
C TYR A 270 1.23 -19.18 -2.45
N TYR A 271 0.67 -19.31 -3.65
CA TYR A 271 1.34 -19.02 -4.91
C TYR A 271 0.40 -18.28 -5.87
N VAL A 272 0.95 -17.31 -6.60
CA VAL A 272 0.31 -16.63 -7.74
C VAL A 272 1.17 -16.88 -8.97
N ASN A 273 0.61 -17.45 -10.03
CA ASN A 273 1.33 -17.82 -11.26
C ASN A 273 2.65 -18.57 -10.97
N ARG A 274 2.58 -19.54 -10.05
CA ARG A 274 3.72 -20.38 -9.57
C ARG A 274 4.79 -19.64 -8.75
N LYS A 275 4.69 -18.32 -8.55
CA LYS A 275 5.57 -17.56 -7.65
C LYS A 275 5.00 -17.55 -6.24
N ARG A 276 5.87 -17.70 -5.23
CA ARG A 276 5.45 -17.67 -3.82
C ARG A 276 4.92 -16.29 -3.48
N ALA A 277 3.76 -16.22 -2.83
CA ALA A 277 3.11 -14.97 -2.45
C ALA A 277 2.73 -14.98 -0.97
N THR A 278 2.63 -13.80 -0.36
CA THR A 278 2.08 -13.67 0.98
C THR A 278 0.55 -13.77 0.92
N LYS A 279 -0.07 -14.11 2.06
CA LYS A 279 -1.53 -14.12 2.17
C LYS A 279 -2.14 -12.75 1.82
N VAL A 280 -1.53 -11.67 2.33
CA VAL A 280 -2.00 -10.30 2.11
C VAL A 280 -2.00 -9.97 0.62
N THR A 281 -0.92 -10.30 -0.09
CA THR A 281 -0.83 -10.12 -1.54
C THR A 281 -1.94 -10.88 -2.28
N VAL A 282 -2.20 -12.14 -1.92
CA VAL A 282 -3.28 -12.93 -2.55
C VAL A 282 -4.65 -12.31 -2.27
N GLN A 283 -4.90 -11.88 -1.04
CA GLN A 283 -6.16 -11.23 -0.66
C GLN A 283 -6.37 -9.91 -1.40
N ASN A 284 -5.34 -9.08 -1.53
CA ASN A 284 -5.43 -7.81 -2.26
C ASN A 284 -5.72 -8.04 -3.75
N LEU A 285 -5.02 -8.98 -4.40
CA LEU A 285 -5.28 -9.34 -5.80
C LEU A 285 -6.71 -9.87 -6.02
N LEU A 286 -7.22 -10.68 -5.09
CA LEU A 286 -8.58 -11.20 -5.14
C LEU A 286 -9.63 -10.10 -4.89
N SER A 287 -9.39 -9.19 -3.95
CA SER A 287 -10.23 -8.02 -3.70
C SER A 287 -10.32 -7.11 -4.92
N MET A 288 -9.20 -6.84 -5.61
CA MET A 288 -9.16 -6.10 -6.88
C MET A 288 -9.99 -6.79 -7.98
N ALA A 289 -10.05 -8.12 -7.96
CA ALA A 289 -10.89 -8.91 -8.86
C ALA A 289 -12.38 -8.93 -8.48
N GLY A 290 -12.76 -8.36 -7.33
CA GLY A 290 -14.11 -8.45 -6.76
C GLY A 290 -14.45 -9.82 -6.16
N LEU A 291 -13.41 -10.63 -5.87
CA LEU A 291 -13.54 -11.96 -5.28
C LEU A 291 -13.20 -11.92 -3.81
N TYR A 292 -14.21 -11.78 -2.96
CA TYR A 292 -14.03 -11.72 -1.52
C TYR A 292 -14.26 -13.08 -0.86
N VAL A 293 -13.46 -13.41 0.15
CA VAL A 293 -13.62 -14.66 0.93
C VAL A 293 -14.92 -14.66 1.73
N ARG A 294 -15.29 -13.48 2.24
CA ARG A 294 -16.43 -13.23 3.14
C ARG A 294 -17.45 -12.25 2.56
N GLY A 295 -17.39 -12.02 1.25
CA GLY A 295 -18.30 -11.08 0.57
C GLY A 295 -19.55 -11.76 0.02
N TYR A 296 -20.29 -10.98 -0.76
CA TYR A 296 -21.54 -11.35 -1.44
C TYR A 296 -21.36 -12.33 -2.61
N ASN A 297 -20.13 -12.59 -3.02
CA ASN A 297 -19.79 -13.41 -4.19
C ASN A 297 -19.92 -14.93 -3.95
N ILE A 298 -20.07 -15.37 -2.69
CA ILE A 298 -20.30 -16.78 -2.32
C ILE A 298 -21.54 -16.87 -1.43
N VAL A 299 -22.61 -17.48 -1.94
CA VAL A 299 -23.86 -17.68 -1.18
C VAL A 299 -23.95 -19.14 -0.72
N MET A 300 -23.93 -19.32 0.60
CA MET A 300 -24.08 -20.63 1.26
C MET A 300 -25.51 -20.84 1.77
N GLN A 301 -25.82 -22.09 2.15
CA GLN A 301 -27.01 -22.37 2.96
C GLN A 301 -26.97 -21.55 4.26
N GLY A 302 -28.05 -20.81 4.55
CA GLY A 302 -28.16 -19.92 5.71
C GLY A 302 -27.56 -18.52 5.53
N GLU A 303 -26.80 -18.26 4.46
CA GLU A 303 -26.27 -16.91 4.19
C GLU A 303 -27.38 -15.91 3.83
N ILE A 304 -28.49 -16.35 3.24
CA ILE A 304 -29.61 -15.45 2.93
C ILE A 304 -30.23 -14.90 4.23
N SER A 305 -30.43 -15.75 5.25
CA SER A 305 -30.90 -15.32 6.58
C SER A 305 -29.90 -14.40 7.26
N ARG A 306 -28.60 -14.71 7.16
CA ARG A 306 -27.55 -13.81 7.68
C ARG A 306 -27.52 -12.48 6.94
N MET A 307 -27.75 -12.46 5.63
CA MET A 307 -27.80 -11.24 4.83
C MET A 307 -28.93 -10.31 5.30
N SER A 308 -30.08 -10.84 5.72
CA SER A 308 -31.16 -10.04 6.32
C SER A 308 -30.87 -9.56 7.74
N GLU A 309 -29.96 -10.23 8.46
CA GLU A 309 -29.55 -9.87 9.82
C GLU A 309 -28.31 -8.94 9.86
N ARG A 310 -27.71 -8.63 8.71
CA ARG A 310 -26.54 -7.75 8.63
C ARG A 310 -26.86 -6.36 9.12
N THR A 311 -25.91 -5.77 9.84
CA THR A 311 -26.00 -4.38 10.28
C THR A 311 -25.93 -3.44 9.06
N PRO A 312 -26.51 -2.23 9.17
CA PRO A 312 -26.38 -1.21 8.12
C PRO A 312 -24.92 -0.92 7.74
N GLU A 313 -24.00 -0.99 8.71
CA GLU A 313 -22.56 -0.79 8.50
C GLU A 313 -21.94 -1.89 7.63
N GLU A 314 -22.32 -3.15 7.86
CA GLU A 314 -21.86 -4.28 7.04
C GLU A 314 -22.43 -4.20 5.61
N ILE A 315 -23.71 -3.82 5.48
CA ILE A 315 -24.34 -3.62 4.17
C ILE A 315 -23.65 -2.47 3.41
N ARG A 316 -23.35 -1.37 4.10
CA ARG A 316 -22.63 -0.22 3.54
C ARG A 316 -21.26 -0.64 3.00
N LYS A 317 -20.46 -1.37 3.79
CA LYS A 317 -19.15 -1.87 3.34
C LYS A 317 -19.26 -2.75 2.11
N ILE A 318 -20.23 -3.66 2.06
CA ILE A 318 -20.48 -4.52 0.89
C ILE A 318 -20.83 -3.67 -0.35
N ILE A 319 -21.62 -2.61 -0.19
CA ILE A 319 -21.98 -1.70 -1.28
C ILE A 319 -20.75 -0.92 -1.75
N GLU A 320 -19.96 -0.35 -0.84
CA GLU A 320 -18.71 0.37 -1.13
C GLU A 320 -17.70 -0.53 -1.86
N GLU A 321 -17.56 -1.78 -1.40
CA GLU A 321 -16.75 -2.82 -2.04
C GLU A 321 -17.28 -3.19 -3.44
N SER A 322 -18.59 -3.32 -3.61
CA SER A 322 -19.22 -3.66 -4.91
C SER A 322 -19.06 -2.57 -5.97
N ILE A 323 -18.99 -1.31 -5.53
CA ILE A 323 -18.75 -0.14 -6.40
C ILE A 323 -17.25 -0.01 -6.71
N GLY A 324 -16.38 -0.73 -6.00
CA GLY A 324 -14.93 -0.68 -6.18
C GLY A 324 -14.27 0.52 -5.48
N LEU A 325 -14.96 1.14 -4.50
CA LEU A 325 -14.43 2.28 -3.73
C LEU A 325 -13.24 1.89 -2.86
N ALA A 326 -13.09 0.61 -2.49
CA ALA A 326 -11.96 0.11 -1.71
C ALA A 326 -10.59 0.46 -2.34
N SER A 327 -10.50 0.45 -3.68
CA SER A 327 -9.26 0.83 -4.38
C SER A 327 -8.96 2.33 -4.30
N TYR A 328 -9.99 3.17 -4.15
CA TYR A 328 -9.85 4.61 -3.95
C TYR A 328 -9.53 4.93 -2.49
N ASP A 329 -10.09 4.19 -1.54
CA ASP A 329 -9.76 4.31 -0.13
C ASP A 329 -8.32 3.90 0.16
N GLU A 330 -7.83 2.82 -0.47
CA GLU A 330 -6.42 2.39 -0.36
C GLU A 330 -5.47 3.44 -0.95
N LYS A 331 -5.77 3.96 -2.16
CA LYS A 331 -5.01 5.06 -2.76
C LYS A 331 -5.05 6.34 -1.93
N LYS A 332 -6.18 6.62 -1.29
CA LYS A 332 -6.32 7.76 -0.39
C LYS A 332 -5.43 7.59 0.84
N ALA A 333 -5.44 6.41 1.46
CA ALA A 333 -4.58 6.11 2.60
C ALA A 333 -3.09 6.22 2.23
N GLU A 334 -2.70 5.69 1.06
CA GLU A 334 -1.33 5.82 0.54
C GLU A 334 -0.93 7.29 0.32
N ALA A 335 -1.81 8.09 -0.31
CA ALA A 335 -1.57 9.52 -0.50
C ALA A 335 -1.52 10.31 0.83
N GLU A 336 -2.32 9.92 1.83
CA GLU A 336 -2.28 10.51 3.18
C GLU A 336 -0.95 10.20 3.89
N GLU A 337 -0.42 8.99 3.72
CA GLU A 337 0.89 8.59 4.25
C GLU A 337 2.02 9.40 3.57
N GLU A 338 2.01 9.50 2.24
CA GLU A 338 2.96 10.32 1.47
C GLU A 338 2.91 11.80 1.87
N LEU A 339 1.70 12.35 2.03
CA LEU A 339 1.52 13.74 2.47
C LEU A 339 2.15 13.96 3.85
N LYS A 340 1.93 13.03 4.78
CA LYS A 340 2.49 13.11 6.13
C LYS A 340 4.02 13.07 6.12
N GLU A 341 4.62 12.26 5.26
CA GLU A 341 6.08 12.23 5.08
C GLU A 341 6.60 13.55 4.49
N ALA A 342 5.91 14.10 3.49
CA ALA A 342 6.24 15.39 2.90
C ALA A 342 6.16 16.54 3.92
N GLU A 343 5.14 16.55 4.80
CA GLU A 343 4.99 17.53 5.87
C GLU A 343 6.15 17.47 6.89
N VAL A 344 6.57 16.26 7.28
CA VAL A 344 7.73 16.07 8.16
C VAL A 344 9.00 16.60 7.50
N ASN A 345 9.22 16.29 6.23
CA ASN A 345 10.37 16.77 5.47
C ASN A 345 10.38 18.30 5.32
N LEU A 346 9.22 18.91 5.06
CA LEU A 346 9.06 20.35 5.00
C LEU A 346 9.42 21.02 6.34
N LYS A 347 8.97 20.43 7.46
CA LYS A 347 9.29 20.92 8.80
C LYS A 347 10.79 20.90 9.06
N ILE A 348 11.49 19.83 8.69
CA ILE A 348 12.95 19.73 8.82
C ILE A 348 13.65 20.79 7.95
N ALA A 349 13.19 20.98 6.72
CA ALA A 349 13.76 21.98 5.82
C ALA A 349 13.58 23.40 6.36
N MET A 350 12.41 23.72 6.91
CA MET A 350 12.14 25.00 7.58
C MET A 350 13.06 25.24 8.78
N SER A 351 13.26 24.22 9.64
CA SER A 351 14.19 24.34 10.77
C SER A 351 15.64 24.59 10.32
N LYS A 352 16.10 23.93 9.25
CA LYS A 352 17.44 24.21 8.66
C LYS A 352 17.53 25.62 8.09
N LEU A 353 16.47 26.10 7.44
CA LEU A 353 16.41 27.48 6.91
C LEU A 353 16.54 28.51 8.03
N GLU A 354 15.88 28.27 9.16
CA GLU A 354 15.96 29.13 10.33
C GLU A 354 17.37 29.14 10.95
N GLU A 355 18.02 27.98 11.02
CA GLU A 355 19.43 27.87 11.44
C GLU A 355 20.36 28.66 10.50
N VAL A 356 20.22 28.47 9.19
CA VAL A 356 21.02 29.19 8.18
C VAL A 356 20.80 30.69 8.28
N LYS A 357 19.55 31.14 8.45
CA LYS A 357 19.20 32.56 8.62
C LYS A 357 19.87 33.14 9.86
N ASN A 358 19.83 32.44 10.99
CA ASN A 358 20.49 32.87 12.23
C ASN A 358 22.01 32.96 12.06
N ARG A 359 22.61 32.01 11.35
CA ARG A 359 24.05 32.04 11.04
C ARG A 359 24.41 33.19 10.11
N LEU A 360 23.55 33.52 9.14
CA LEU A 360 23.73 34.66 8.24
C LEU A 360 23.72 35.98 9.00
N LEU A 361 22.79 36.15 9.94
CA LEU A 361 22.74 37.32 10.84
C LEU A 361 24.01 37.44 11.71
N GLN A 362 24.49 36.34 12.28
CA GLN A 362 25.75 36.33 13.04
C GLN A 362 26.95 36.74 12.17
N LEU A 363 27.05 36.21 10.96
CA LEU A 363 28.12 36.56 10.01
C LEU A 363 28.04 38.03 9.59
N GLU A 364 26.84 38.58 9.42
CA GLU A 364 26.63 39.99 9.13
C GLU A 364 27.11 40.88 10.29
N GLU A 365 26.80 40.53 11.54
CA GLU A 365 27.34 41.22 12.71
C GLU A 365 28.88 41.15 12.79
N GLU A 366 29.46 39.98 12.54
CA GLU A 366 30.91 39.81 12.51
C GLU A 366 31.57 40.66 11.42
N MET A 367 30.99 40.68 10.21
CA MET A 367 31.45 41.52 9.11
C MET A 367 31.39 43.00 9.45
N ASN A 368 30.29 43.45 10.09
CA ASN A 368 30.14 44.83 10.53
C ASN A 368 31.19 45.19 11.59
N LYS A 369 31.41 44.33 12.60
CA LYS A 369 32.47 44.51 13.60
C LYS A 369 33.87 44.59 12.98
N LYS A 370 34.16 43.70 12.02
CA LYS A 370 35.47 43.66 11.32
C LYS A 370 35.67 44.90 10.46
N THR A 371 34.63 45.37 9.79
CA THR A 371 34.66 46.60 8.98
C THR A 371 34.88 47.83 9.87
N ALA A 372 34.17 47.92 10.99
CA ALA A 372 34.37 48.97 11.99
C ALA A 372 35.80 48.95 12.54
N LYS A 373 36.32 47.77 12.92
CA LYS A 373 37.71 47.61 13.37
C LYS A 373 38.73 48.08 12.32
N LYS A 374 38.55 47.68 11.06
CA LYS A 374 39.43 48.10 9.96
C LYS A 374 39.39 49.63 9.76
N SER A 375 38.23 50.24 9.91
CA SER A 375 38.09 51.70 9.84
C SER A 375 38.81 52.40 11.00
N LEU A 376 38.72 51.86 12.22
CA LEU A 376 39.44 52.34 13.39
C LEU A 376 40.95 52.15 13.26
N GLU A 377 41.42 51.02 12.73
CA GLU A 377 42.84 50.79 12.44
C GLU A 377 43.38 51.81 11.43
N ASN A 378 42.63 52.11 10.38
CA ASN A 378 42.99 53.16 9.43
C ASN A 378 43.05 54.55 10.08
N ILE A 379 42.10 54.88 10.97
CA ILE A 379 42.12 56.14 11.71
C ILE A 379 43.32 56.18 12.66
N MET A 380 43.61 55.08 13.36
CA MET A 380 44.74 54.96 14.28
C MET A 380 46.07 55.14 13.55
N GLN A 381 46.26 54.52 12.37
CA GLN A 381 47.45 54.72 11.54
C GLN A 381 47.60 56.19 11.12
N LYS A 382 46.51 56.85 10.71
CA LYS A 382 46.53 58.28 10.38
C LYS A 382 46.91 59.14 11.59
N LEU A 383 46.35 58.86 12.76
CA LEU A 383 46.66 59.59 13.99
C LEU A 383 48.10 59.37 14.44
N GLN A 384 48.62 58.14 14.36
CA GLN A 384 50.02 57.83 14.63
C GLN A 384 50.95 58.60 13.69
N ALA A 385 50.65 58.64 12.39
CA ALA A 385 51.42 59.42 11.44
C ALA A 385 51.41 60.93 11.78
N ILE A 386 50.27 61.47 12.21
CA ILE A 386 50.15 62.85 12.68
C ILE A 386 50.98 63.09 13.94
N MET A 387 50.94 62.18 14.92
CA MET A 387 51.74 62.27 16.14
C MET A 387 53.24 62.28 15.83
N VAL A 388 53.70 61.34 15.00
CA VAL A 388 55.10 61.26 14.57
C VAL A 388 55.50 62.54 13.84
N LYS A 389 54.66 63.05 12.94
CA LYS A 389 54.91 64.34 12.28
C LYS A 389 55.09 65.47 13.31
N LYS A 390 54.22 65.55 14.30
CA LYS A 390 54.25 66.60 15.33
C LYS A 390 55.49 66.47 16.24
N GLU A 391 55.93 65.26 16.55
CA GLU A 391 57.19 65.02 17.27
C GLU A 391 58.40 65.41 16.44
N ILE A 392 58.41 65.08 15.15
CA ILE A 392 59.45 65.49 14.20
C ILE A 392 59.52 67.03 14.14
N GLU A 393 58.38 67.71 14.02
CA GLU A 393 58.30 69.19 14.03
C GLU A 393 58.89 69.78 15.31
N LYS A 394 58.53 69.23 16.48
CA LYS A 394 59.11 69.66 17.77
C LYS A 394 60.63 69.47 17.80
N LYS A 395 61.14 68.29 17.40
CA LYS A 395 62.58 68.02 17.37
C LYS A 395 63.31 68.91 16.38
N LEU A 396 62.70 69.23 15.23
CA LEU A 396 63.24 70.18 14.26
C LEU A 396 63.35 71.59 14.83
N ASN A 397 62.34 72.06 15.57
CA ASN A 397 62.40 73.36 16.23
C ASN A 397 63.51 73.40 17.29
N ILE A 398 63.58 72.37 18.14
CA ILE A 398 64.67 72.26 19.14
C ILE A 398 66.04 72.23 18.44
N LYS A 399 66.17 71.47 17.35
CA LYS A 399 67.41 71.43 16.56
C LYS A 399 67.80 72.82 16.06
N LYS A 400 66.85 73.58 15.51
CA LYS A 400 67.10 74.96 15.05
C LYS A 400 67.54 75.87 16.19
N GLU A 401 66.88 75.80 17.35
CA GLU A 401 67.25 76.57 18.53
C GLU A 401 68.68 76.24 19.00
N VAL A 402 69.04 74.96 19.03
CA VAL A 402 70.39 74.50 19.39
C VAL A 402 71.42 74.93 18.34
N GLU A 403 71.12 74.81 17.05
CA GLU A 403 72.01 75.27 15.96
C GLU A 403 72.28 76.78 16.08
N GLU A 404 71.27 77.57 16.44
CA GLU A 404 71.42 79.01 16.63
C GLU A 404 72.22 79.36 17.90
N GLN A 405 72.05 78.60 18.98
CA GLN A 405 72.90 78.72 20.19
C GLN A 405 74.35 78.34 19.90
N VAL A 406 74.59 77.22 19.20
CA VAL A 406 75.93 76.80 18.79
C VAL A 406 76.59 77.89 17.97
N LYS A 407 75.86 78.48 17.00
CA LYS A 407 76.37 79.57 16.17
C LYS A 407 76.82 80.78 17.01
N LYS A 408 76.00 81.21 17.98
CA LYS A 408 76.35 82.31 18.89
C LYS A 408 77.60 81.99 19.73
N ILE A 409 77.68 80.79 20.28
CA ILE A 409 78.84 80.35 21.08
C ILE A 409 80.10 80.29 20.22
N THR A 410 80.01 79.83 18.97
CA THR A 410 81.16 79.84 18.05
C THR A 410 81.62 81.25 17.73
N GLU A 411 80.70 82.19 17.48
CA GLU A 411 81.04 83.61 17.25
C GLU A 411 81.69 84.25 18.51
N GLU A 412 81.26 83.86 19.71
CA GLU A 412 81.88 84.30 20.97
C GLU A 412 83.26 83.67 21.19
N MET A 413 83.43 82.38 20.88
CA MET A 413 84.73 81.71 20.93
C MET A 413 85.73 82.37 19.99
N GLU A 414 85.35 82.68 18.75
CA GLU A 414 86.22 83.37 17.79
C GLU A 414 86.69 84.73 18.34
N LYS A 415 85.79 85.51 18.96
CA LYS A 415 86.15 86.77 19.61
C LYS A 415 87.11 86.56 20.78
N ILE A 416 86.86 85.55 21.62
CA ILE A 416 87.74 85.24 22.75
C ILE A 416 89.11 84.78 22.27
N GLU A 417 89.19 83.96 21.22
CA GLU A 417 90.44 83.54 20.60
C GLU A 417 91.22 84.73 20.02
N GLU A 418 90.53 85.69 19.40
CA GLU A 418 91.13 86.92 18.91
C GLU A 418 91.72 87.76 20.07
N VAL A 419 90.95 87.96 21.14
CA VAL A 419 91.46 88.65 22.35
C VAL A 419 92.62 87.89 22.99
N TYR A 420 92.54 86.57 23.06
CA TYR A 420 93.61 85.73 23.61
C TYR A 420 94.88 85.83 22.77
N SER A 421 94.77 85.80 21.44
CA SER A 421 95.87 86.05 20.50
C SER A 421 96.56 87.39 20.75
N ILE A 422 95.76 88.46 20.92
CA ILE A 422 96.28 89.81 21.21
C ILE A 422 96.99 89.84 22.56
N LYS A 423 96.37 89.30 23.62
CA LYS A 423 96.98 89.26 24.96
C LYS A 423 98.22 88.40 25.00
N LYS A 424 98.26 87.29 24.26
CA LYS A 424 99.43 86.42 24.15
C LYS A 424 100.59 87.16 23.49
N LYS A 425 100.35 87.88 22.39
CA LYS A 425 101.37 88.76 21.79
C LYS A 425 101.88 89.82 22.77
N GLN A 426 100.98 90.47 23.51
CA GLN A 426 101.36 91.45 24.53
C GLN A 426 102.19 90.82 25.66
N TYR A 427 101.82 89.61 26.11
CA TYR A 427 102.57 88.87 27.11
C TYR A 427 103.96 88.48 26.59
N ASP A 428 104.06 87.96 25.37
CA ASP A 428 105.33 87.60 24.72
C ASP A 428 106.23 88.86 24.55
N ASP A 429 105.65 90.02 24.24
CA ASP A 429 106.36 91.31 24.16
C ASP A 429 106.86 91.78 25.55
N ILE A 430 106.05 91.62 26.60
CA ILE A 430 106.42 91.97 27.98
C ILE A 430 107.54 91.05 28.48
N VAL A 431 107.42 89.75 28.25
CA VAL A 431 108.45 88.76 28.61
C VAL A 431 109.75 89.07 27.88
N SER A 432 109.68 89.41 26.59
CA SER A 432 110.85 89.82 25.81
C SER A 432 111.53 91.06 26.38
N ARG A 433 110.74 92.08 26.78
CA ARG A 433 111.25 93.29 27.45
C ARG A 433 111.86 93.02 28.83
N TYR A 434 111.23 92.16 29.63
CA TYR A 434 111.75 91.79 30.94
C TYR A 434 113.06 91.00 30.84
N ILE A 435 113.17 90.10 29.85
CA ILE A 435 114.41 89.36 29.58
C ILE A 435 115.52 90.32 29.13
N SER A 436 115.24 91.32 28.29
CA SER A 436 116.24 92.32 27.90
C SER A 436 116.68 93.19 29.08
N GLU A 437 115.75 93.72 29.88
CA GLU A 437 116.09 94.53 31.06
C GLU A 437 116.90 93.75 32.10
N LYS A 438 116.54 92.49 32.35
CA LYS A 438 117.29 91.66 33.29
C LYS A 438 118.68 91.32 32.75
N ARG A 439 118.82 91.11 31.44
CA ARG A 439 120.11 90.90 30.78
C ARG A 439 120.98 92.16 30.86
N ASP A 440 120.42 93.34 30.64
CA ASP A 440 121.12 94.62 30.74
C ASP A 440 121.54 94.94 32.19
N ASN A 441 120.69 94.64 33.17
CA ASN A 441 121.02 94.79 34.59
C ASN A 441 122.15 93.83 35.04
N VAL A 442 122.12 92.57 34.62
CA VAL A 442 123.21 91.62 34.91
C VAL A 442 124.51 92.04 34.23
N LEU A 443 124.42 92.56 32.99
CA LEU A 443 125.58 93.09 32.27
C LEU A 443 126.17 94.31 33.00
N ASN A 444 125.32 95.22 33.47
CA ASN A 444 125.73 96.39 34.26
C ASN A 444 126.35 95.99 35.61
N GLU A 445 125.80 95.00 36.33
CA GLU A 445 126.41 94.46 37.54
C GLU A 445 127.79 93.83 37.27
N MET A 446 127.94 93.08 36.17
CA MET A 446 129.22 92.51 35.77
C MET A 446 130.24 93.59 35.41
N VAL A 447 129.84 94.64 34.69
CA VAL A 447 130.69 95.79 34.35
C VAL A 447 131.13 96.54 35.61
N LEU A 448 130.24 96.72 36.59
CA LEU A 448 130.57 97.34 37.87
C LEU A 448 131.55 96.49 38.69
N LYS A 449 131.34 95.16 38.75
CA LYS A 449 132.27 94.25 39.41
C LYS A 449 133.64 94.21 38.72
N LEU A 450 133.68 94.25 37.39
CA LEU A 450 134.93 94.36 36.63
C LEU A 450 135.66 95.67 36.95
N ARG A 451 134.95 96.80 37.00
CA ARG A 451 135.53 98.09 37.42
C ARG A 451 136.06 98.07 38.86
N GLU A 452 135.37 97.43 39.79
CA GLU A 452 135.86 97.26 41.15
C GLU A 452 137.14 96.42 41.20
N ILE A 453 137.20 95.33 40.44
CA ILE A 453 138.40 94.49 40.34
C ILE A 453 139.56 95.27 39.70
N ASP A 454 139.33 95.99 38.60
CA ASP A 454 140.35 96.82 37.95
C ASP A 454 140.87 97.91 38.90
N SER A 455 139.99 98.54 39.68
CA SER A 455 140.39 99.55 40.67
C SER A 455 141.22 98.99 41.83
N LYS A 456 140.99 97.71 42.20
CA LYS A 456 141.79 97.01 43.22
C LYS A 456 143.15 96.57 42.67
N ILE A 457 143.22 96.20 41.39
CA ILE A 457 144.48 95.84 40.74
C ILE A 457 145.34 97.08 40.47
N ALA A 458 144.74 98.24 40.17
CA ALA A 458 145.49 99.49 39.98
C ALA A 458 146.06 100.11 41.28
N LYS A 459 145.76 99.51 42.45
CA LYS A 459 146.45 99.80 43.72
C LYS A 459 147.40 98.68 44.15
N SER A 460 147.89 97.90 43.17
CA SER A 460 149.24 97.33 43.19
C SER A 460 150.26 98.38 43.61
#